data_AF-A0A235BY44-F1
#
_entry.id   AF-A0A235BY44-F1
#
_cell.length_a   1.000
_cell.length_b   1.000
_cell.length_c   1.000
_cell.angle_alpha   90.00
_cell.angle_beta   90.00
_cell.angle_gamma   90.00
#
_symmetry.space_group_name_H-M   'P 1'
#
loop_
_entity.id
_entity.type
_entity.pdbx_description
1 polymer ?
#
loop_
_entity_poly.entity_id
_entity_poly.type
_entity_poly.pdbx_seq_one_letter_code
_entity_poly.pdbx_strand_id
1 'polypeptide(L)'
;MLKIGCCGWSYFRREKGEGSVLSCYARRYSLVEVNSTFYCLPKTSTAERWRVETDAINENFEFTVKVHRDITHMMKFGDEAIPVFDKTKEIAERLRVKILLFQMARSFTPQDENIKRLERFFNSIDREDFILVFEVRWKVEWGEDAKKFEAMVSNM
;
A
#
# COMPACT_ATOMS: atom_id res chain seq x y z
N MET A 1 -8.55 6.27 -16.95
CA MET A 1 -9.37 5.03 -16.98
C MET A 1 -9.71 4.65 -15.56
N LEU A 2 -10.96 4.34 -15.26
CA LEU A 2 -11.40 3.91 -13.92
C LEU A 2 -11.15 2.41 -13.75
N LYS A 3 -10.48 2.01 -12.67
CA LYS A 3 -10.33 0.59 -12.27
C LYS A 3 -11.03 0.35 -10.95
N ILE A 4 -11.73 -0.78 -10.85
CA ILE A 4 -12.49 -1.19 -9.67
C ILE A 4 -11.98 -2.55 -9.23
N GLY A 5 -11.80 -2.69 -7.91
CA GLY A 5 -11.23 -3.86 -7.26
C GLY A 5 -11.64 -3.93 -5.79
N CYS A 6 -10.98 -4.78 -5.03
CA CYS A 6 -11.26 -5.02 -3.63
C CYS A 6 -9.95 -5.00 -2.81
N CYS A 7 -10.10 -4.86 -1.48
CA CYS A 7 -8.99 -5.02 -0.55
C CYS A 7 -8.79 -6.50 -0.25
N GLY A 8 -7.83 -7.12 -0.92
CA GLY A 8 -7.58 -8.56 -0.89
C GLY A 8 -8.54 -9.37 -1.78
N TRP A 9 -8.25 -10.66 -1.91
CA TRP A 9 -8.99 -11.60 -2.77
C TRP A 9 -9.30 -12.94 -2.11
N SER A 10 -8.85 -13.18 -0.87
CA SER A 10 -8.99 -14.49 -0.20
C SER A 10 -10.44 -14.95 0.01
N TYR A 11 -11.38 -14.01 0.07
CA TYR A 11 -12.82 -14.25 0.18
C TYR A 11 -13.51 -14.46 -1.17
N PHE A 12 -12.79 -14.32 -2.28
CA PHE A 12 -13.36 -14.56 -3.60
C PHE A 12 -13.67 -16.05 -3.76
N ARG A 13 -14.93 -16.37 -4.07
CA ARG A 13 -15.38 -17.75 -4.22
C ARG A 13 -14.88 -18.30 -5.54
N ARG A 14 -14.38 -19.53 -5.50
CA ARG A 14 -14.02 -20.32 -6.67
C ARG A 14 -14.68 -21.68 -6.59
N GLU A 15 -14.95 -22.28 -7.73
CA GLU A 15 -15.42 -23.66 -7.82
C GLU A 15 -14.24 -24.65 -7.72
N LYS A 16 -14.56 -25.89 -7.38
CA LYS A 16 -13.57 -26.95 -7.29
C LYS A 16 -13.05 -27.28 -8.69
N GLY A 17 -11.73 -27.29 -8.86
CA GLY A 17 -11.08 -27.54 -10.15
C GLY A 17 -10.73 -26.26 -10.93
N GLU A 18 -11.22 -25.10 -10.50
CA GLU A 18 -10.71 -23.83 -11.02
C GLU A 18 -9.27 -23.57 -10.54
N GLY A 19 -8.61 -22.59 -11.18
CA GLY A 19 -7.28 -22.11 -10.82
C GLY A 19 -7.19 -21.53 -9.41
N SER A 20 -6.13 -20.77 -9.16
CA SER A 20 -5.97 -20.10 -7.87
C SER A 20 -7.10 -19.09 -7.61
N VAL A 21 -7.36 -18.76 -6.35
CA VAL A 21 -8.35 -17.73 -5.99
C VAL A 21 -8.00 -16.38 -6.66
N LEU A 22 -6.72 -16.05 -6.74
CA LEU A 22 -6.24 -14.85 -7.44
C LEU A 22 -6.50 -14.95 -8.95
N SER A 23 -6.31 -16.12 -9.55
CA SER A 23 -6.60 -16.34 -10.97
C SER A 23 -8.08 -16.05 -11.27
N CYS A 24 -8.97 -16.60 -10.45
CA CYS A 24 -10.41 -16.43 -10.59
C CYS A 24 -10.81 -14.96 -10.38
N TYR A 25 -10.18 -14.29 -9.40
CA TYR A 25 -10.38 -12.87 -9.15
C TYR A 25 -9.95 -12.00 -10.35
N ALA A 26 -8.78 -12.27 -10.92
CA ALA A 26 -8.22 -11.51 -12.04
C ALA A 26 -8.99 -11.66 -13.36
N ARG A 27 -9.81 -12.71 -13.50
CA ARG A 27 -10.76 -12.84 -14.61
C ARG A 27 -11.94 -11.87 -14.49
N ARG A 28 -12.23 -11.36 -13.29
CA ARG A 28 -13.43 -10.56 -13.01
C ARG A 28 -13.16 -9.09 -12.71
N TYR A 29 -12.02 -8.80 -12.10
CA TYR A 29 -11.57 -7.45 -11.75
C TYR A 29 -10.20 -7.16 -12.37
N SER A 30 -9.89 -5.88 -12.53
CA SER A 30 -8.62 -5.42 -13.13
C SER A 30 -7.67 -4.76 -12.13
N LEU A 31 -8.03 -4.75 -10.85
CA LEU A 31 -7.27 -4.12 -9.78
C LEU A 31 -7.49 -4.90 -8.48
N VAL A 32 -6.46 -5.03 -7.66
CA VAL A 32 -6.61 -5.48 -6.27
C VAL A 32 -5.61 -4.78 -5.37
N GLU A 33 -6.03 -4.45 -4.14
CA GLU A 33 -5.10 -4.04 -3.10
C GLU A 33 -4.59 -5.29 -2.37
N VAL A 34 -3.28 -5.48 -2.35
CA VAL A 34 -2.62 -6.44 -1.46
C VAL A 34 -2.66 -5.84 -0.06
N ASN A 35 -3.69 -6.19 0.71
CA ASN A 35 -3.88 -5.69 2.07
C ASN A 35 -3.21 -6.57 3.14
N SER A 36 -2.85 -7.81 2.79
CA SER A 36 -2.15 -8.72 3.71
C SER A 36 -0.77 -8.21 4.11
N THR A 37 -0.11 -7.44 3.24
CA THR A 37 1.18 -6.76 3.50
C THR A 37 1.10 -5.79 4.67
N PHE A 38 -0.08 -5.31 5.04
CA PHE A 38 -0.27 -4.52 6.26
C PHE A 38 0.11 -5.30 7.52
N TYR A 39 -0.02 -6.64 7.50
CA TYR A 39 0.25 -7.50 8.65
C TYR A 39 1.48 -8.37 8.48
N CYS A 40 1.75 -8.84 7.26
CA CYS A 40 2.85 -9.74 6.97
C CYS A 40 3.24 -9.61 5.50
N LEU A 41 4.51 -9.29 5.26
CA LEU A 41 5.04 -9.26 3.90
C LEU A 41 5.17 -10.68 3.34
N PRO A 42 4.70 -10.94 2.10
CA PRO A 42 4.94 -12.21 1.45
C PRO A 42 6.44 -12.36 1.13
N LYS A 43 6.85 -13.58 0.76
CA LYS A 43 8.15 -13.77 0.10
C LYS A 43 8.13 -13.08 -1.26
N THR A 44 9.28 -12.58 -1.71
CA THR A 44 9.47 -11.99 -3.05
C THR A 44 9.05 -12.94 -4.16
N SER A 45 9.41 -14.23 -4.06
CA SER A 45 9.00 -15.27 -5.00
C SER A 45 7.48 -15.48 -5.06
N THR A 46 6.78 -15.27 -3.95
CA THR A 46 5.31 -15.31 -3.93
C THR A 46 4.73 -14.12 -4.69
N ALA A 47 5.28 -12.92 -4.50
CA ALA A 47 4.88 -11.72 -5.21
C ALA A 47 5.10 -11.83 -6.73
N GLU A 48 6.25 -12.34 -7.16
CA GLU A 48 6.55 -12.61 -8.57
C GLU A 48 5.56 -13.61 -9.17
N ARG A 49 5.25 -14.69 -8.44
CA ARG A 49 4.27 -15.68 -8.90
C ARG A 49 2.90 -15.05 -9.12
N TRP A 50 2.43 -14.20 -8.20
CA TRP A 50 1.17 -13.48 -8.35
C TRP A 50 1.18 -12.57 -9.58
N ARG A 51 2.30 -11.89 -9.85
CA ARG A 51 2.44 -11.05 -11.04
C ARG A 51 2.35 -11.86 -12.33
N VAL A 52 3.11 -12.94 -12.44
CA VAL A 52 3.09 -13.84 -13.62
C VAL A 52 1.70 -14.45 -13.83
N GLU A 53 1.06 -14.91 -12.76
CA GLU A 53 -0.27 -15.52 -12.81
C GLU A 53 -1.32 -14.55 -13.33
N THR A 54 -1.28 -13.30 -12.88
CA THR A 54 -2.24 -12.27 -13.30
C THR A 54 -1.95 -11.73 -14.70
N ASP A 55 -0.67 -11.58 -15.09
CA ASP A 55 -0.28 -11.19 -16.46
C ASP A 55 -0.84 -12.16 -17.51
N ALA A 56 -0.82 -13.47 -17.22
CA ALA A 56 -1.36 -14.50 -18.11
C ALA A 56 -2.89 -14.43 -18.30
N ILE A 57 -3.60 -13.69 -17.44
CA ILE A 57 -5.07 -13.60 -17.44
C ILE A 57 -5.53 -12.24 -17.94
N ASN A 58 -4.87 -11.18 -17.50
CA ASN A 58 -5.15 -9.80 -17.84
C ASN A 58 -3.85 -9.01 -17.75
N GLU A 59 -3.27 -8.72 -18.92
CA GLU A 59 -2.02 -7.94 -19.05
C GLU A 59 -2.11 -6.53 -18.43
N ASN A 60 -3.33 -6.01 -18.28
CA ASN A 60 -3.61 -4.70 -17.69
C ASN A 60 -4.02 -4.80 -16.20
N PHE A 61 -3.88 -5.96 -15.56
CA PHE A 61 -4.19 -6.14 -14.15
C PHE A 61 -3.22 -5.34 -13.28
N GLU A 62 -3.75 -4.58 -12.33
CA GLU A 62 -2.95 -3.76 -11.43
C GLU A 62 -3.03 -4.27 -9.99
N PHE A 63 -1.92 -4.11 -9.28
CA PHE A 63 -1.86 -4.26 -7.84
C PHE A 63 -1.62 -2.90 -7.20
N THR A 64 -2.22 -2.66 -6.04
CA THR A 64 -1.74 -1.69 -5.06
C THR A 64 -1.20 -2.44 -3.84
N VAL A 65 -0.26 -1.83 -3.11
CA VAL A 65 0.26 -2.41 -1.87
C VAL A 65 -0.08 -1.50 -0.71
N LYS A 66 -0.67 -2.08 0.34
CA LYS A 66 -0.79 -1.40 1.62
C LYS A 66 0.51 -1.58 2.40
N VAL A 67 1.13 -0.48 2.80
CA VAL A 67 2.42 -0.55 3.50
C VAL A 67 2.28 -1.26 4.84
N HIS A 68 3.37 -1.88 5.31
CA HIS A 68 3.37 -2.62 6.56
C HIS A 68 2.96 -1.73 7.75
N ARG A 69 2.13 -2.26 8.65
CA ARG A 69 1.62 -1.51 9.83
C ARG A 69 2.73 -0.99 10.74
N ASP A 70 3.90 -1.60 10.73
CA ASP A 70 5.00 -1.14 11.58
C ASP A 70 5.42 0.27 11.20
N ILE A 71 5.39 0.62 9.91
CA ILE A 71 5.70 1.96 9.42
C ILE A 71 4.69 2.96 9.97
N THR A 72 3.40 2.71 9.80
CA THR A 72 2.34 3.70 10.04
C THR A 72 1.72 3.66 11.44
N HIS A 73 1.80 2.54 12.16
CA HIS A 73 1.13 2.31 13.45
C HIS A 73 2.08 2.07 14.62
N MET A 74 3.10 1.23 14.44
CA MET A 74 3.97 0.82 15.55
C MET A 74 5.13 1.81 15.74
N MET A 75 5.91 2.04 14.69
CA MET A 75 7.08 2.93 14.66
C MET A 75 6.71 4.36 14.29
N LYS A 76 5.53 4.56 13.69
CA LYS A 76 4.97 5.89 13.40
C LYS A 76 5.96 6.78 12.64
N PHE A 77 6.53 6.26 11.56
CA PHE A 77 7.52 6.92 10.71
C PHE A 77 8.82 7.30 11.45
N GLY A 78 9.20 6.56 12.50
CA GLY A 78 10.54 6.62 13.06
C GLY A 78 11.59 6.06 12.10
N ASP A 79 12.87 6.41 12.32
CA ASP A 79 13.99 5.99 11.47
C ASP A 79 14.11 4.46 11.39
N GLU A 80 13.70 3.75 12.46
CA GLU A 80 13.64 2.28 12.51
C GLU A 80 12.64 1.66 11.53
N ALA A 81 11.75 2.46 10.93
CA ALA A 81 10.79 2.01 9.92
C ALA A 81 11.39 1.95 8.50
N ILE A 82 12.54 2.58 8.25
CA ILE A 82 13.17 2.63 6.92
C ILE A 82 13.42 1.21 6.37
N PRO A 83 14.03 0.26 7.12
CA PRO A 83 14.24 -1.10 6.62
C PRO A 83 12.94 -1.88 6.37
N VAL A 84 11.83 -1.50 7.02
CA VAL A 84 10.51 -2.11 6.78
C VAL A 84 9.90 -1.55 5.49
N PHE A 85 10.12 -0.27 5.22
CA PHE A 85 9.76 0.35 3.96
C PHE A 85 10.52 -0.28 2.79
N ASP A 86 11.84 -0.48 2.90
CA ASP A 86 12.64 -1.12 1.85
C ASP A 86 12.13 -2.52 1.48
N LYS A 87 11.75 -3.32 2.48
CA LYS A 87 11.13 -4.64 2.25
C LYS A 87 9.75 -4.53 1.60
N THR A 88 8.97 -3.52 1.99
CA THR A 88 7.66 -3.25 1.37
C THR A 88 7.83 -2.84 -0.09
N LYS A 89 8.80 -1.96 -0.37
CA LYS A 89 9.23 -1.52 -1.70
C LYS A 89 9.63 -2.70 -2.56
N GLU A 90 10.46 -3.63 -2.05
CA GLU A 90 10.85 -4.81 -2.82
C GLU A 90 9.64 -5.65 -3.27
N ILE A 91 8.65 -5.86 -2.39
CA ILE A 91 7.42 -6.58 -2.75
C ILE A 91 6.61 -5.81 -3.80
N ALA A 92 6.52 -4.49 -3.66
CA ALA A 92 5.86 -3.59 -4.59
C ALA A 92 6.50 -3.64 -5.99
N GLU A 93 7.83 -3.67 -6.08
CA GLU A 93 8.58 -3.80 -7.34
C GLU A 93 8.30 -5.15 -8.03
N ARG A 94 8.33 -6.27 -7.28
CA ARG A 94 8.03 -7.59 -7.87
C ARG A 94 6.60 -7.68 -8.42
N LEU A 95 5.66 -6.96 -7.81
CA LEU A 95 4.27 -6.85 -8.28
C LEU A 95 4.09 -5.79 -9.38
N ARG A 96 5.12 -5.00 -9.67
CA ARG A 96 5.07 -3.83 -10.57
C ARG A 96 3.95 -2.86 -10.19
N VAL A 97 3.77 -2.62 -8.89
CA VAL A 97 2.74 -1.69 -8.41
C VAL A 97 3.12 -0.26 -8.72
N LYS A 98 2.11 0.59 -8.87
CA LYS A 98 2.31 2.05 -8.95
C LYS A 98 1.96 2.77 -7.67
N ILE A 99 1.08 2.19 -6.85
CA ILE A 99 0.48 2.86 -5.70
C ILE A 99 0.87 2.14 -4.40
N LEU A 100 1.40 2.91 -3.46
CA LEU A 100 1.62 2.52 -2.07
C LEU A 100 0.63 3.25 -1.17
N LEU A 101 -0.22 2.49 -0.46
CA LEU A 101 -1.18 3.04 0.49
C LEU A 101 -0.61 3.08 1.91
N PHE A 102 -0.47 4.28 2.44
CA PHE A 102 -0.16 4.61 3.83
C PHE A 102 -1.45 4.88 4.61
N GLN A 103 -2.07 3.82 5.12
CA GLN A 103 -3.14 4.00 6.10
C GLN A 103 -2.54 4.42 7.44
N MET A 104 -2.92 5.60 7.91
CA MET A 104 -2.43 6.19 9.14
C MET A 104 -3.09 5.58 10.37
N ALA A 105 -2.36 5.48 11.48
CA ALA A 105 -2.97 5.14 12.75
C ALA A 105 -3.93 6.25 13.22
N ARG A 106 -5.04 5.87 13.86
CA ARG A 106 -6.00 6.85 14.44
C ARG A 106 -5.34 7.82 15.44
N SER A 107 -4.29 7.38 16.11
CA SER A 107 -3.54 8.19 17.10
C SER A 107 -2.42 9.04 16.48
N PHE A 108 -2.20 8.95 15.17
CA PHE A 108 -1.16 9.73 14.49
C PHE A 108 -1.76 11.04 13.99
N THR A 109 -2.00 12.00 14.89
CA THR A 109 -2.61 13.30 14.57
C THR A 109 -1.55 14.31 14.09
N PRO A 110 -1.92 15.43 13.43
CA PRO A 110 -0.98 16.42 12.88
C PRO A 110 -0.38 17.33 13.97
N GLN A 111 0.30 16.70 14.94
CA GLN A 111 1.16 17.38 15.91
C GLN A 111 2.52 17.67 15.29
N ASP A 112 3.17 18.75 15.69
CA ASP A 112 4.46 19.18 15.12
C ASP A 112 5.52 18.07 15.09
N GLU A 113 5.60 17.25 16.14
CA GLU A 113 6.54 16.12 16.17
C GLU A 113 6.22 15.04 15.14
N ASN A 114 4.93 14.76 14.90
CA ASN A 114 4.51 13.79 13.89
C ASN A 114 4.78 14.30 12.47
N ILE A 115 4.62 15.61 12.24
CA ILE A 115 4.98 16.25 10.97
C ILE A 115 6.48 16.12 10.73
N LYS A 116 7.32 16.46 11.72
CA LYS A 116 8.79 16.31 11.63
C LYS A 116 9.24 14.87 11.42
N ARG A 117 8.54 13.90 12.00
CA ARG A 117 8.81 12.47 11.77
C ARG A 117 8.56 12.07 10.33
N LEU A 118 7.41 12.47 9.79
CA LEU A 118 7.09 12.23 8.40
C LEU A 118 8.09 12.87 7.44
N GLU A 119 8.41 14.15 7.64
CA GLU A 119 9.41 14.86 6.82
C GLU A 119 10.75 14.13 6.84
N ARG A 120 11.26 13.76 8.03
CA ARG A 120 12.51 13.01 8.15
C ARG A 120 12.44 11.66 7.44
N PHE A 121 11.37 10.90 7.65
CA PHE A 121 11.19 9.60 7.04
C PHE A 121 11.18 9.69 5.51
N PHE A 122 10.35 10.56 4.93
CA PHE A 122 10.23 10.70 3.48
C PHE A 122 11.46 11.32 2.82
N ASN A 123 12.21 12.17 3.53
CA ASN A 123 13.51 12.65 3.06
C ASN A 123 14.61 11.58 3.13
N SER A 124 14.43 10.51 3.90
CA SER A 124 15.43 9.46 4.12
C SER A 124 15.22 8.22 3.25
N ILE A 125 14.00 8.02 2.73
CA ILE A 125 13.68 6.88 1.87
C ILE A 125 13.82 7.24 0.39
N ASP A 126 14.18 6.25 -0.42
CA ASP A 126 14.04 6.34 -1.87
C ASP A 126 12.70 5.75 -2.30
N ARG A 127 11.76 6.63 -2.61
CA ARG A 127 10.41 6.27 -3.03
C ARG A 127 10.27 5.92 -4.52
N GLU A 128 11.32 6.05 -5.33
CA GLU A 128 11.24 5.83 -6.78
C GLU A 128 10.04 6.59 -7.42
N ASP A 129 9.45 5.99 -8.45
CA ASP A 129 8.25 6.46 -9.13
C ASP A 129 6.93 6.02 -8.47
N PHE A 130 6.95 5.54 -7.22
CA PHE A 130 5.71 5.16 -6.54
C PHE A 130 4.83 6.39 -6.25
N ILE A 131 3.54 6.24 -6.54
CA ILE A 131 2.49 7.15 -6.12
C ILE A 131 2.14 6.81 -4.67
N LEU A 132 2.46 7.73 -3.76
CA LEU A 132 2.17 7.58 -2.34
C LEU A 132 0.75 8.09 -2.05
N VAL A 133 -0.11 7.23 -1.54
CA VAL A 133 -1.48 7.55 -1.17
C VAL A 133 -1.62 7.43 0.33
N PHE A 134 -2.22 8.43 0.97
CA PHE A 134 -2.37 8.48 2.41
C PHE A 134 -3.84 8.40 2.81
N GLU A 135 -4.15 7.50 3.76
CA GLU A 135 -5.50 7.29 4.28
C GLU A 135 -5.54 7.70 5.76
N VAL A 136 -6.09 8.89 6.01
CA VAL A 136 -6.21 9.50 7.34
C VAL A 136 -7.32 8.85 8.16
N ARG A 137 -7.09 8.68 9.47
CA ARG A 137 -7.99 7.95 10.39
C ARG A 137 -8.40 8.70 11.66
N TRP A 138 -7.85 9.88 11.94
CA TRP A 138 -8.32 10.72 13.03
C TRP A 138 -9.54 11.55 12.60
N LYS A 139 -10.22 12.19 13.56
CA LYS A 139 -11.31 13.12 13.24
C LYS A 139 -10.69 14.27 12.46
N VAL A 140 -10.99 14.34 11.17
CA VAL A 140 -10.59 15.45 10.31
C VAL A 140 -11.66 16.52 10.46
N GLU A 141 -11.29 17.69 10.97
CA GLU A 141 -12.14 18.86 10.82
C GLU A 141 -11.85 19.47 9.44
N TRP A 142 -12.86 19.45 8.57
CA TRP A 142 -12.76 19.93 7.20
C TRP A 142 -12.29 21.40 7.20
N GLY A 143 -11.18 21.69 6.51
CA GLY A 143 -10.63 23.04 6.36
C GLY A 143 -9.19 23.17 6.88
N GLU A 144 -8.98 23.15 8.20
CA GLU A 144 -7.63 23.34 8.79
C GLU A 144 -6.76 22.08 8.69
N ASP A 145 -7.32 20.90 8.97
CA ASP A 145 -6.56 19.65 8.95
C ASP A 145 -6.21 19.21 7.52
N ALA A 146 -7.08 19.53 6.55
CA ALA A 146 -6.82 19.29 5.13
C ALA A 146 -5.62 20.12 4.65
N LYS A 147 -5.52 21.40 5.05
CA LYS A 147 -4.37 22.25 4.72
C LYS A 147 -3.08 21.79 5.39
N LYS A 148 -3.15 21.35 6.66
CA LYS A 148 -1.98 20.79 7.37
C LYS A 148 -1.52 19.49 6.72
N PHE A 149 -2.44 18.64 6.29
CA PHE A 149 -2.15 17.41 5.57
C PHE A 149 -1.61 17.66 4.18
N GLU A 150 -2.21 18.59 3.41
CA GLU A 150 -1.68 19.06 2.13
C GLU A 150 -0.27 19.63 2.28
N ALA A 151 -0.01 20.45 3.30
CA ALA A 151 1.33 20.93 3.61
C ALA A 151 2.30 19.79 3.96
N MET A 152 1.82 18.76 4.66
CA MET A 152 2.58 17.55 4.97
C MET A 152 3.01 16.82 3.69
N VAL A 153 2.08 16.56 2.77
CA VAL A 153 2.34 15.71 1.60
C VAL A 153 2.89 16.45 0.38
N SER A 154 2.83 17.79 0.35
CA SER A 154 3.31 18.59 -0.79
C SER A 154 4.83 18.63 -0.94
N ASN A 155 5.59 18.20 0.08
CA ASN A 155 7.05 18.19 0.11
C ASN A 155 7.65 16.76 0.22
N MET A 156 6.84 15.71 0.00
CA MET A 156 7.22 14.29 0.06
C MET A 156 7.40 13.65 -1.34
#